data_AF-A0A7C7XE79-F1
#
_entry.id   AF-A0A7C7XE79-F1
#
_cell.length_a   1.000
_cell.length_b   1.000
_cell.length_c   1.000
_cell.angle_alpha   90.00
_cell.angle_beta   90.00
_cell.angle_gamma   90.00
#
_symmetry.space_group_name_H-M   'P 1'
#
loop_
_entity.id
_entity.type
_entity.pdbx_description
1 polymer ?
#
loop_
_entity_poly.entity_id
_entity_poly.type
_entity_poly.pdbx_seq_one_letter_code
_entity_poly.pdbx_strand_id
1 'polypeptide(L)' 'KKAKGKNKKTILRVFGNSKASKQQIRLTVNVIRSLGVEEEVRNMTLKYAQRAEKSLRTYTGTAKDEMISLLASVISRRM' A
#
# COMPACT_ATOMS: atom_id res chain seq x y z
N LYS A 1 -6.07 10.07 -2.97
CA LYS A 1 -7.09 11.17 -2.77
C LYS A 1 -8.11 10.81 -1.67
N LYS A 2 -8.53 11.75 -0.81
CA LYS A 2 -9.58 11.49 0.22
C LYS A 2 -10.97 11.29 -0.42
N ALA A 3 -11.70 10.26 0.01
CA ALA A 3 -13.08 10.01 -0.40
C ALA A 3 -14.03 11.12 0.11
N LYS A 4 -14.94 11.59 -0.73
CA LYS A 4 -15.96 12.61 -0.38
C LYS A 4 -17.36 12.18 -0.85
N GLY A 5 -18.39 12.83 -0.31
CA GLY A 5 -19.77 12.69 -0.76
C GLY A 5 -20.26 11.24 -0.85
N LYS A 6 -20.79 10.86 -2.01
CA LYS A 6 -21.32 9.51 -2.29
C LYS A 6 -20.27 8.42 -2.10
N ASN A 7 -19.01 8.67 -2.48
CA ASN A 7 -17.94 7.68 -2.35
C ASN A 7 -17.64 7.37 -0.88
N LYS A 8 -17.57 8.40 -0.03
CA LYS A 8 -17.39 8.23 1.42
C LYS A 8 -18.55 7.42 2.03
N LYS A 9 -19.80 7.74 1.66
CA LYS A 9 -20.98 7.00 2.13
C LYS A 9 -20.96 5.53 1.68
N THR A 10 -20.57 5.25 0.45
CA THR A 10 -20.45 3.87 -0.08
C THR A 10 -19.42 3.06 0.71
N ILE A 11 -18.24 3.64 0.99
CA ILE A 11 -17.18 2.97 1.75
C ILE A 11 -17.63 2.68 3.19
N LEU A 12 -18.17 3.69 3.89
CA LEU A 12 -18.58 3.54 5.29
C LEU A 12 -19.73 2.56 5.49
N ARG A 13 -20.59 2.37 4.48
CA ARG A 13 -21.69 1.40 4.54
C ARG A 13 -21.20 -0.06 4.62
N VAL A 14 -20.06 -0.34 4.02
CA VAL A 14 -19.49 -1.69 3.94
C VAL A 14 -18.41 -1.93 5.00
N PHE A 15 -17.68 -0.88 5.39
CA PHE A 15 -16.60 -0.99 6.36
C PHE A 15 -17.10 -1.55 7.70
N GLY A 16 -16.54 -2.71 8.12
CA GLY A 16 -16.93 -3.40 9.36
C GLY A 16 -18.31 -4.07 9.34
N ASN A 17 -19.04 -4.02 8.22
CA ASN A 17 -20.37 -4.60 8.12
C ASN A 17 -20.32 -6.04 7.59
N SER A 18 -20.38 -7.02 8.49
CA SER A 18 -20.39 -8.45 8.14
C SER A 18 -21.60 -8.89 7.31
N LYS A 19 -22.68 -8.09 7.28
CA LYS A 19 -23.90 -8.36 6.51
C LYS A 19 -23.88 -7.73 5.11
N ALA A 20 -22.80 -7.07 4.71
CA ALA A 20 -22.69 -6.43 3.39
C ALA A 20 -22.74 -7.49 2.27
N SER A 21 -23.51 -7.20 1.21
CA SER A 21 -23.61 -8.12 0.08
C SER A 21 -22.33 -8.12 -0.77
N LYS A 22 -22.09 -9.22 -1.49
CA LYS A 22 -20.96 -9.33 -2.44
C LYS A 22 -20.92 -8.16 -3.44
N GLN A 23 -22.10 -7.72 -3.91
CA GLN A 23 -22.20 -6.59 -4.84
C GLN A 23 -21.81 -5.26 -4.20
N GLN A 24 -22.22 -5.02 -2.95
CA GLN A 24 -21.84 -3.81 -2.19
C GLN A 24 -20.33 -3.77 -1.93
N ILE A 25 -19.74 -4.92 -1.58
CA ILE A 25 -18.29 -5.07 -1.40
C ILE A 25 -17.56 -4.75 -2.70
N ARG A 26 -17.97 -5.37 -3.82
CA ARG A 26 -17.34 -5.14 -5.13
C ARG A 26 -17.40 -3.67 -5.56
N LEU A 27 -18.57 -3.02 -5.41
CA LEU A 27 -18.72 -1.59 -5.71
C LEU A 27 -17.80 -0.73 -4.84
N THR A 28 -17.68 -1.07 -3.56
CA THR A 28 -16.81 -0.35 -2.62
C THR A 28 -15.34 -0.50 -2.99
N VAL A 29 -14.90 -1.71 -3.36
CA VAL A 29 -13.52 -1.96 -3.84
C VAL A 29 -13.23 -1.14 -5.10
N ASN A 30 -14.17 -1.07 -6.05
CA ASN A 30 -14.00 -0.26 -7.26
C ASN A 30 -13.89 1.24 -6.95
N VAL A 31 -14.68 1.74 -5.99
CA VAL A 31 -14.57 3.13 -5.51
C VAL A 31 -13.22 3.39 -4.85
N ILE A 32 -12.71 2.45 -4.03
CA ILE A 32 -11.40 2.60 -3.39
C ILE A 32 -10.29 2.64 -4.45
N ARG A 33 -10.34 1.74 -5.45
CA ARG A 33 -9.37 1.70 -6.54
C ARG A 33 -9.36 3.01 -7.35
N SER A 34 -10.54 3.55 -7.68
CA SER A 34 -10.64 4.81 -8.43
C SER A 34 -10.15 6.05 -7.66
N LEU A 35 -9.96 5.95 -6.34
CA LEU A 35 -9.35 7.01 -5.53
C LEU A 35 -7.81 7.02 -5.60
N GLY A 36 -7.20 6.04 -6.28
CA GLY A 36 -5.76 5.94 -6.48
C GLY A 36 -5.00 5.46 -5.24
N VAL A 37 -5.67 4.71 -4.34
CA VAL A 37 -5.05 4.24 -3.08
C VAL A 37 -3.87 3.29 -3.36
N GLU A 38 -3.99 2.43 -4.36
CA GLU A 38 -2.92 1.50 -4.76
C GLU A 38 -1.65 2.26 -5.19
N GLU A 39 -1.79 3.29 -6.02
CA GLU A 39 -0.68 4.14 -6.46
C GLU A 39 -0.06 4.93 -5.28
N GLU A 40 -0.89 5.49 -4.41
CA GLU A 40 -0.44 6.24 -3.23
C GLU A 40 0.37 5.35 -2.27
N VAL A 41 -0.09 4.12 -2.03
CA VAL A 41 0.64 3.11 -1.24
C VAL A 41 1.93 2.65 -1.92
N ARG A 42 1.93 2.48 -3.25
CA ARG A 42 3.13 2.14 -4.03
C ARG A 42 4.20 3.21 -3.88
N ASN A 43 3.82 4.48 -4.03
CA ASN A 43 4.73 5.61 -3.87
C ASN A 43 5.28 5.75 -2.45
N MET A 44 4.43 5.53 -1.43
CA MET A 44 4.88 5.47 -0.04
C MET A 44 5.89 4.35 0.19
N THR A 45 5.59 3.14 -0.29
CA THR A 45 6.47 1.97 -0.18
C THR A 45 7.84 2.26 -0.80
N LEU A 46 7.88 2.82 -2.01
CA LEU A 46 9.13 3.19 -2.68
C LEU A 46 9.93 4.23 -1.89
N LYS A 47 9.26 5.25 -1.32
CA LYS A 47 9.91 6.27 -0.50
C LYS A 47 10.54 5.69 0.76
N TYR A 48 9.87 4.75 1.43
CA TYR A 48 10.43 4.07 2.59
C TYR A 48 11.56 3.14 2.22
N ALA A 49 11.46 2.43 1.11
CA ALA A 49 12.55 1.61 0.57
C ALA A 49 13.82 2.43 0.31
N GLN A 50 13.70 3.56 -0.40
CA GLN A 50 14.84 4.44 -0.68
C GLN A 50 15.49 4.97 0.61
N ARG A 51 14.68 5.29 1.63
CA ARG A 51 15.18 5.71 2.94
C ARG A 51 15.92 4.58 3.65
N ALA A 52 15.35 3.37 3.65
CA ALA A 52 15.99 2.20 4.25
C ALA A 52 17.32 1.88 3.55
N GLU A 53 17.35 1.90 2.22
CA GLU A 53 18.58 1.69 1.45
C GLU A 53 19.64 2.74 1.78
N LYS A 54 19.26 4.02 1.86
CA LYS A 54 20.17 5.11 2.25
C LYS A 54 20.76 4.87 3.65
N SER A 55 19.95 4.45 4.60
CA SER A 55 20.42 4.11 5.95
C SER A 55 21.33 2.88 5.96
N LEU A 56 21.02 1.85 5.17
CA LEU A 56 21.86 0.65 5.08
C LEU A 56 23.24 0.95 4.47
N ARG A 57 23.33 1.92 3.56
CA ARG A 57 24.61 2.32 2.94
C ARG A 57 25.64 2.89 3.92
N THR A 58 25.27 3.26 5.15
CA THR A 58 26.23 3.69 6.18
C THR A 58 26.93 2.53 6.89
N TYR A 59 26.46 1.30 6.70
CA TYR A 59 27.04 0.11 7.30
C TYR A 59 28.08 -0.51 6.35
N THR A 60 29.01 -1.28 6.93
CA THR A 60 30.07 -1.99 6.21
C THR A 60 29.97 -3.50 6.43
N GLY A 61 30.59 -4.28 5.55
CA GLY A 61 30.62 -5.74 5.66
C GLY A 61 29.42 -6.43 4.99
N THR A 62 29.43 -7.76 5.01
CA THR A 62 28.49 -8.62 4.28
C THR A 62 27.04 -8.49 4.73
N ALA A 63 26.82 -8.20 6.02
CA ALA A 63 25.47 -7.97 6.56
C ALA A 63 24.74 -6.81 5.86
N LYS A 64 25.49 -5.79 5.40
CA LYS A 64 24.94 -4.68 4.62
C LYS A 64 24.32 -5.16 3.31
N ASP A 65 25.05 -6.01 2.59
CA ASP A 65 24.63 -6.52 1.27
C ASP A 65 23.43 -7.48 1.42
N GLU A 66 23.42 -8.31 2.46
CA GLU A 66 22.28 -9.17 2.79
C GLU A 66 21.02 -8.36 3.11
N MET A 67 21.12 -7.31 3.93
CA MET A 67 19.98 -6.45 4.26
C MET A 67 19.44 -5.70 3.04
N ILE A 68 20.31 -5.24 2.13
CA ILE A 68 19.88 -4.61 0.86
C ILE A 68 19.16 -5.64 -0.02
N SER A 69 19.67 -6.87 -0.11
CA SER A 69 19.05 -7.95 -0.88
C SER A 69 17.66 -8.32 -0.32
N LEU A 70 17.52 -8.41 1.00
CA LEU A 70 16.24 -8.64 1.67
C LEU A 70 15.24 -7.51 1.38
N LEU A 71 15.68 -6.26 1.46
CA LEU A 71 14.87 -5.09 1.12
C LEU A 71 14.37 -5.17 -0.33
N ALA A 72 15.26 -5.46 -1.29
CA ALA A 72 14.91 -5.59 -2.70
C ALA A 72 13.89 -6.73 -2.93
N SER A 73 14.08 -7.88 -2.29
CA SER A 73 13.16 -9.03 -2.39
C SER A 73 11.74 -8.69 -1.91
N VAL A 74 11.61 -7.95 -0.80
CA VAL A 74 10.31 -7.52 -0.27
C VAL A 74 9.60 -6.54 -1.22
N ILE A 75 10.36 -5.63 -1.85
CA ILE A 75 9.80 -4.64 -2.78
C ILE A 75 9.36 -5.31 -4.09
N SER A 76 10.21 -6.14 -4.69
CA SER A 76 9.93 -6.80 -5.97
C SER A 76 8.73 -7.75 -5.91
N ARG A 77 8.45 -8.36 -4.75
CA ARG A 77 7.26 -9.21 -4.56
C ARG A 77 5.93 -8.45 -4.52
N ARG A 78 5.96 -7.14 -4.31
CA ARG A 78 4.76 -6.30 -4.11
C ARG A 78 4.51 -5.30 -5.24
N MET A 79 5.38 -5.27 -6.24
CA MET A 79 5.41 -4.28 -7.32
C MET A 79 4.92 -4.83 -8.65
#